data_AF-A0A6B3I0A8-F1
#
_entry.id   AF-A0A6B3I0A8-F1
#
_cell.length_a   1.000
_cell.length_b   1.000
_cell.length_c   1.000
_cell.angle_alpha   90.00
_cell.angle_beta   90.00
_cell.angle_gamma   90.00
#
_symmetry.space_group_name_H-M   'P 1'
#
loop_
_entity.id
_entity.type
_entity.pdbx_description
1 polymer ?
#
loop_
_entity_poly.entity_id
_entity_poly.type
_entity_poly.pdbx_seq_one_letter_code
_entity_poly.pdbx_strand_id
1 'polypeptide(L)'
;TFHTSRWDYAYTGGTSEGGMSGLADKRVGIVGTGATGIQVIPMLAEDAAHLYVFQRTPSTVDERANRRTTAEDVGADREGWAYERRENF
;
A
#
# COMPACT_ATOMS: atom_id res chain seq x y z
N THR A 1 13.62 -12.54 8.44
CA THR A 1 12.22 -12.09 8.32
C THR A 1 12.14 -10.68 8.88
N PHE A 2 11.17 -9.87 8.47
CA PHE A 2 10.97 -8.51 8.97
C PHE A 2 9.46 -8.20 9.05
N HIS A 3 9.10 -7.14 9.78
CA HIS A 3 7.73 -6.67 9.90
C HIS A 3 7.49 -5.49 8.96
N THR A 4 6.29 -5.35 8.39
CA THR A 4 5.98 -4.30 7.41
C THR A 4 6.14 -2.88 7.96
N SER A 5 6.00 -2.68 9.27
CA SER A 5 6.28 -1.39 9.94
C SER A 5 7.77 -1.03 10.06
N ARG A 6 8.67 -1.98 9.76
CA ARG A 6 10.12 -1.86 9.80
C ARG A 6 10.70 -2.56 8.57
N TRP A 7 10.32 -2.04 7.40
CA TRP A 7 10.70 -2.63 6.12
C TRP A 7 12.21 -2.67 5.94
N ASP A 8 12.73 -3.79 5.47
CA ASP A 8 14.16 -4.00 5.22
C ASP A 8 14.47 -3.86 3.72
N TYR A 9 14.68 -2.62 3.28
CA TYR A 9 15.04 -2.33 1.88
C TYR A 9 16.42 -2.86 1.49
N ALA A 10 17.32 -3.08 2.45
CA ALA A 10 18.62 -3.68 2.15
C ALA A 10 18.45 -5.14 1.71
N TYR A 11 17.46 -5.84 2.26
CA TYR A 11 17.10 -7.19 1.83
C TYR A 11 16.26 -7.21 0.55
N THR A 12 15.18 -6.44 0.48
CA THR A 12 14.25 -6.50 -0.67
C THR A 12 14.80 -5.83 -1.92
N GLY A 13 15.76 -4.91 -1.77
CA GLY A 13 16.02 -3.89 -2.78
C GLY A 13 14.86 -2.89 -2.91
N GLY A 14 14.95 -2.02 -3.91
CA GLY A 14 13.93 -1.02 -4.20
C GLY A 14 13.88 0.14 -3.20
N THR A 15 12.77 0.88 -3.23
CA THR A 15 12.47 2.01 -2.33
C THR A 15 11.00 1.98 -1.92
N SER A 16 10.52 3.02 -1.23
CA SER A 16 9.09 3.21 -0.95
C SER A 16 8.20 3.28 -2.20
N GLU A 17 8.78 3.45 -3.38
CA GLU A 17 8.06 3.47 -4.67
C GLU A 17 8.02 2.08 -5.35
N GLY A 18 8.67 1.05 -4.80
CA GLY A 18 8.70 -0.32 -5.35
C GLY A 18 10.03 -0.74 -5.96
N GLY A 19 10.00 -1.73 -6.86
CA GLY A 19 11.15 -2.26 -7.60
C GLY A 19 12.04 -3.20 -6.78
N MET A 20 11.43 -4.04 -5.93
CA MET A 20 12.07 -4.97 -4.99
C MET A 20 12.83 -6.11 -5.68
N SER A 21 13.82 -5.76 -6.51
CA SER A 21 14.57 -6.65 -7.38
C SER A 21 15.32 -7.77 -6.64
N GLY A 22 15.60 -7.59 -5.35
CA GLY A 22 16.16 -8.64 -4.49
C GLY A 22 15.22 -9.83 -4.27
N LEU A 23 13.95 -9.72 -4.68
CA LEU A 23 12.94 -10.77 -4.54
C LEU A 23 12.72 -11.59 -5.83
N ALA A 24 13.35 -11.22 -6.95
CA ALA A 24 13.07 -11.77 -8.29
C ALA A 24 13.23 -13.30 -8.43
N ASP A 25 14.04 -13.93 -7.58
CA ASP A 25 14.24 -15.38 -7.53
C ASP A 25 13.69 -16.03 -6.25
N LYS A 26 12.93 -15.28 -5.43
CA LYS A 26 12.50 -15.68 -4.09
C LYS A 26 11.05 -16.12 -4.02
N ARG A 27 10.81 -17.09 -3.15
CA ARG A 27 9.48 -17.43 -2.64
C ARG A 27 9.22 -16.59 -1.40
N VAL A 28 8.30 -15.65 -1.49
CA VAL A 28 7.97 -14.70 -0.43
C VAL A 28 6.68 -15.11 0.26
N GLY A 29 6.63 -14.97 1.58
CA GLY A 29 5.43 -15.20 2.38
C GLY A 29 5.03 -13.95 3.14
N ILE A 30 3.76 -13.56 3.07
CA ILE A 30 3.19 -12.47 3.87
C ILE A 30 2.04 -12.99 4.75
N VAL A 31 2.08 -12.63 6.03
CA VAL A 31 1.07 -13.03 7.01
C VAL A 31 0.20 -11.82 7.35
N GLY A 32 -1.11 -11.97 7.14
CA GLY A 32 -2.09 -10.92 7.41
C GLY A 32 -2.58 -10.20 6.15
N THR A 33 -3.89 -9.94 6.13
CA THR A 33 -4.63 -9.37 5.00
C THR A 33 -5.38 -8.10 5.38
N GLY A 34 -4.92 -7.39 6.43
CA GLY A 34 -5.43 -6.06 6.80
C GLY A 34 -5.00 -4.97 5.82
N ALA A 35 -5.25 -3.70 6.15
CA ALA A 35 -4.97 -2.56 5.26
C ALA A 35 -3.52 -2.53 4.72
N THR A 36 -2.52 -2.82 5.58
CA THR A 36 -1.12 -2.91 5.15
C THR A 36 -0.90 -4.06 4.17
N GLY A 37 -1.51 -5.22 4.41
CA GLY A 37 -1.40 -6.37 3.51
C GLY A 37 -1.99 -6.05 2.13
N ILE A 38 -3.17 -5.42 2.08
CA ILE A 38 -3.83 -5.01 0.83
C ILE A 38 -2.92 -4.14 -0.04
N GLN A 39 -2.14 -3.23 0.56
CA GLN A 39 -1.24 -2.35 -0.18
C GLN A 39 0.08 -3.04 -0.57
N VAL A 40 0.61 -3.91 0.30
CA VAL A 40 1.92 -4.55 0.08
C VAL A 40 1.85 -5.76 -0.86
N ILE A 41 0.78 -6.56 -0.78
CA ILE A 41 0.59 -7.77 -1.59
C ILE A 41 0.79 -7.53 -3.11
N PRO A 42 0.16 -6.52 -3.75
CA PRO A 42 0.34 -6.31 -5.19
C PRO A 42 1.79 -5.99 -5.55
N MET A 43 2.48 -5.16 -4.74
CA MET A 43 3.89 -4.85 -4.98
C MET A 43 4.79 -6.09 -4.83
N LEU A 44 4.54 -6.91 -3.81
CA LEU A 44 5.28 -8.17 -3.65
C LEU A 44 5.02 -9.16 -4.79
N ALA A 45 3.80 -9.20 -5.32
CA ALA A 45 3.42 -10.07 -6.42
C ALA A 45 4.05 -9.66 -7.75
N GLU A 46 4.32 -8.37 -7.94
CA GLU A 46 5.01 -7.83 -9.12
C GLU A 46 6.49 -8.26 -9.17
N ASP A 47 7.18 -8.22 -8.03
CA ASP A 47 8.64 -8.38 -7.98
C ASP A 47 9.12 -9.78 -7.54
N ALA A 48 8.32 -10.57 -6.81
CA ALA A 48 8.75 -11.87 -6.30
C ALA A 48 8.53 -13.01 -7.31
N ALA A 49 9.42 -14.01 -7.32
CA ALA A 49 9.21 -15.21 -8.15
C ALA A 49 7.92 -15.97 -7.81
N HIS A 50 7.55 -16.00 -6.52
CA HIS A 50 6.28 -16.56 -6.07
C HIS A 50 5.87 -15.95 -4.74
N LEU A 51 4.60 -15.56 -4.59
CA LEU A 51 4.04 -15.00 -3.36
C LEU A 51 3.04 -15.97 -2.71
N TYR A 52 3.22 -16.21 -1.40
CA TYR A 52 2.25 -16.89 -0.54
C TYR A 52 1.60 -15.88 0.40
N VAL A 53 0.26 -15.85 0.41
CA VAL A 53 -0.53 -15.00 1.31
C VAL A 53 -1.19 -15.87 2.37
N PHE A 54 -0.78 -15.71 3.63
CA PHE A 54 -1.33 -16.44 4.77
C PHE A 54 -2.45 -15.61 5.41
N GLN A 55 -3.69 -15.93 5.04
CA GLN A 55 -4.90 -15.26 5.52
C GLN A 55 -5.54 -16.03 6.68
N ARG A 56 -5.82 -15.33 7.80
CA ARG A 56 -6.70 -15.84 8.86
C ARG A 56 -8.14 -15.35 8.70
N THR A 57 -8.31 -14.05 8.42
CA THR A 57 -9.62 -13.42 8.24
C THR A 57 -9.54 -12.48 7.03
N PRO A 58 -10.41 -12.64 6.02
CA PRO A 58 -10.40 -11.77 4.84
C PRO A 58 -10.83 -10.35 5.22
N SER A 59 -10.22 -9.36 4.58
CA SER A 59 -10.73 -7.99 4.59
C SER A 59 -11.81 -7.84 3.53
N THR A 60 -12.82 -7.02 3.81
CA THR A 60 -13.69 -6.48 2.77
C THR A 60 -12.89 -5.45 1.98
N VAL A 61 -12.79 -5.63 0.67
CA VAL A 61 -12.05 -4.74 -0.22
C VAL A 61 -13.04 -4.08 -1.16
N ASP A 62 -12.99 -2.75 -1.20
CA ASP A 62 -13.81 -1.92 -2.08
C ASP A 62 -12.91 -1.06 -2.98
N GLU A 63 -13.50 -0.42 -3.99
CA GLU A 63 -12.79 0.42 -4.94
C GLU A 63 -12.12 1.61 -4.24
N ARG A 64 -10.81 1.77 -4.44
CA ARG A 64 -10.07 2.91 -3.91
C ARG A 64 -10.28 4.19 -4.73
N ALA A 65 -10.58 4.06 -6.02
CA ALA A 65 -10.75 5.16 -6.99
C ALA A 65 -9.62 6.21 -6.89
N ASN A 66 -8.37 5.75 -6.78
CA ASN A 66 -7.24 6.65 -6.57
C ASN A 66 -7.04 7.54 -7.82
N ARG A 67 -7.06 8.86 -7.62
CA ARG A 67 -6.92 9.84 -8.69
C ARG A 67 -6.11 11.04 -8.23
N ARG A 68 -5.47 11.71 -9.19
CA ARG A 68 -4.84 13.01 -8.91
C ARG A 68 -5.92 13.99 -8.45
N THR A 69 -5.68 14.65 -7.32
CA THR A 69 -6.56 15.68 -6.77
C THR A 69 -6.02 17.06 -7.13
N THR A 70 -6.88 17.92 -7.64
CA THR A 70 -6.59 19.33 -7.97
C THR A 70 -7.03 20.26 -6.85
N ALA A 71 -6.64 21.55 -6.92
CA ALA A 71 -7.13 22.56 -5.99
C ALA A 71 -8.64 22.80 -6.15
N GLU A 72 -9.14 22.74 -7.38
CA GLU A 72 -10.55 22.90 -7.73
C GLU A 72 -11.41 21.76 -7.16
N ASP A 73 -10.95 20.50 -7.27
CA ASP A 73 -11.63 19.32 -6.71
C ASP A 73 -12.00 19.46 -5.22
N VAL A 74 -11.26 20.29 -4.50
CA VAL A 74 -11.34 20.38 -3.03
C VAL A 74 -11.77 21.77 -2.56
N GLY A 75 -12.01 22.70 -3.48
CA GLY A 75 -12.31 24.10 -3.18
C GLY A 75 -11.20 24.75 -2.35
N ALA A 76 -9.93 24.52 -2.70
CA ALA A 76 -8.79 25.07 -1.96
C ALA A 76 -8.60 26.60 -2.14
N ASP A 77 -9.51 27.25 -2.86
CA ASP A 77 -9.56 28.68 -3.12
C ASP A 77 -10.16 29.49 -1.96
N ARG A 78 -10.79 28.84 -0.97
CA ARG A 78 -11.37 29.51 0.21
C ARG A 78 -10.64 29.15 1.51
N GLU A 79 -10.62 30.09 2.45
CA GLU A 79 -10.15 29.82 3.82
C GLU A 79 -11.04 28.77 4.50
N GLY A 80 -10.45 27.91 5.33
CA GLY A 80 -11.20 26.88 6.07
C GLY A 80 -11.58 25.62 5.29
N TRP A 81 -11.33 25.55 3.96
CA TRP A 81 -11.73 24.43 3.10
C TRP A 81 -11.35 23.04 3.66
N ALA A 82 -10.15 22.94 4.23
CA ALA A 82 -9.62 21.67 4.73
C ALA A 82 -10.34 21.20 6.00
N TYR A 83 -10.79 22.15 6.84
CA TYR A 83 -11.57 21.83 8.05
C TYR A 83 -12.99 21.39 7.66
N GLU A 84 -13.68 22.19 6.85
CA GLU A 84 -15.03 21.86 6.36
C GLU A 84 -15.08 20.49 5.69
N ARG A 85 -14.06 20.16 4.88
CA ARG A 85 -13.98 18.86 4.23
C ARG A 85 -13.82 17.71 5.23
N ARG A 86 -13.08 17.89 6.32
CA ARG A 86 -12.94 16.85 7.36
C ARG A 86 -14.24 16.63 8.14
N GLU A 87 -15.01 17.69 8.37
CA GLU A 87 -16.32 17.61 9.04
C GLU A 87 -17.43 17.03 8.15
N ASN A 88 -17.23 16.98 6.83
CA ASN A 88 -18.20 16.44 5.88
C ASN A 88 -18.21 14.89 5.80
N PHE A 89 -17.38 14.21 6.59
CA PHE A 89 -17.25 12.74 6.62
C PHE A 89 -18.00 12.10 7.79
#